data_AF-A0ABD0SD73-F1
#
_entry.id   AF-A0ABD0SD73-F1
#
_cell.length_a   1.000
_cell.length_b   1.000
_cell.length_c   1.000
_cell.angle_alpha   90.00
_cell.angle_beta   90.00
_cell.angle_gamma   90.00
#
_symmetry.space_group_name_H-M   'P 1'
#
loop_
_entity.id
_entity.type
_entity.pdbx_description
1 polymer ?
#
loop_
_entity_poly.entity_id
_entity_poly.type
_entity_poly.pdbx_seq_one_letter_code
_entity_poly.pdbx_strand_id
1 'polypeptide(L)'
;MRSVFRRLVSASNLSFARINNVRYCSKEVDKKEAKDKDDDDEVKKNIMIEKYGAITTLNIDRQHTRNSLDEATLREMAAAIEAFDKDESAKVLVLNGEGGSFCAGFDIDEIGEKGYNNVKDAASRLLRRPLCDKTTIAAVSGYAVAEGFELALACDLRVIEDTAVLGCLGRRFGVPQGMFGARRLTSLIGLSRALDLLITGKLISGVEAHQAGLASKLTATGTALGEAIKLAKSLSKFPQSALIMDKLAAINSQLNPNSEESMRDEAVMQSLLGAAIDDITQGVKKFQGGIGKHGKFYKLTEVPLKDWELEDTFEEVTVEHVEVPSEPKPSEGKEEGKKEGKKEADKCEKFTENKKS
;
A
#
# COMPACT_ATOMS: atom_id res chain seq x y z
N MET A 1 65.90 1.34 -9.56
CA MET A 1 66.36 0.10 -8.88
C MET A 1 65.18 -0.88 -8.90
N ARG A 2 65.04 -1.74 -9.91
CA ARG A 2 65.47 -3.17 -9.91
C ARG A 2 64.94 -3.90 -8.65
N SER A 3 63.86 -4.71 -8.76
CA SER A 3 63.87 -6.18 -8.94
C SER A 3 64.26 -6.91 -7.62
N VAL A 4 63.52 -7.90 -7.08
CA VAL A 4 63.63 -9.37 -7.32
C VAL A 4 62.64 -10.05 -6.31
N PHE A 5 61.62 -10.85 -6.70
CA PHE A 5 61.54 -12.35 -6.66
C PHE A 5 61.97 -13.01 -5.30
N ARG A 6 61.38 -14.05 -4.66
CA ARG A 6 60.87 -15.36 -5.10
C ARG A 6 60.40 -16.22 -3.87
N ARG A 7 59.29 -16.95 -4.01
CA ARG A 7 58.90 -18.33 -3.57
C ARG A 7 59.29 -18.97 -2.20
N LEU A 8 58.24 -19.40 -1.48
CA LEU A 8 57.85 -20.78 -1.05
C LEU A 8 58.88 -21.94 -1.08
N VAL A 9 58.97 -22.71 0.04
CA VAL A 9 58.97 -24.20 0.22
C VAL A 9 59.04 -24.47 1.75
N SER A 10 57.98 -24.91 2.43
CA SER A 10 57.53 -26.30 2.76
C SER A 10 58.13 -26.93 4.04
N ALA A 11 57.17 -27.38 4.87
CA ALA A 11 57.18 -28.53 5.80
C ALA A 11 58.01 -28.46 7.09
N SER A 12 57.30 -28.50 8.22
CA SER A 12 57.33 -29.69 9.12
C SER A 12 56.27 -29.57 10.22
N ASN A 13 55.56 -30.69 10.41
CA ASN A 13 54.69 -30.99 11.55
C ASN A 13 55.39 -30.75 12.89
N LEU A 14 54.65 -30.31 13.92
CA LEU A 14 54.70 -30.91 15.26
C LEU A 14 53.63 -30.31 16.19
N SER A 15 52.78 -31.21 16.67
CA SER A 15 51.89 -31.07 17.81
C SER A 15 52.65 -30.73 19.09
N PHE A 16 52.08 -29.91 19.98
CA PHE A 16 52.28 -30.07 21.43
C PHE A 16 51.08 -29.53 22.22
N ALA A 17 50.44 -30.45 22.94
CA ALA A 17 49.59 -30.16 24.09
C ALA A 17 50.46 -29.79 25.30
N ARG A 18 49.94 -28.93 26.20
CA ARG A 18 50.28 -28.85 27.64
C ARG A 18 49.19 -28.03 28.34
N ILE A 19 48.25 -28.67 29.04
CA ILE A 19 48.27 -29.17 30.44
C ILE A 19 48.00 -28.05 31.48
N ASN A 20 46.81 -28.17 32.07
CA ASN A 20 46.37 -28.03 33.47
C ASN A 20 47.10 -27.12 34.46
N ASN A 21 46.28 -26.38 35.24
CA ASN A 21 46.12 -26.50 36.70
C ASN A 21 44.77 -25.85 37.10
N VAL A 22 43.74 -26.57 37.60
CA VAL A 22 43.54 -27.13 38.98
C VAL A 22 43.35 -25.97 39.99
N ARG A 23 42.26 -25.81 40.79
CA ARG A 23 41.55 -26.78 41.66
C ARG A 23 40.22 -26.20 42.24
N TYR A 24 39.17 -27.04 42.26
CA TYR A 24 38.16 -27.34 43.31
C TYR A 24 37.46 -26.22 44.13
N CYS A 25 36.12 -26.30 44.27
CA CYS A 25 35.50 -27.23 45.24
C CYS A 25 33.97 -27.32 45.08
N SER A 26 33.48 -28.53 45.28
CA SER A 26 32.11 -29.02 45.11
C SER A 26 31.14 -28.56 46.19
N LYS A 27 29.84 -28.57 45.86
CA LYS A 27 28.77 -29.17 46.69
C LYS A 27 27.56 -29.47 45.79
N GLU A 28 27.30 -30.76 45.60
CA GLU A 28 26.05 -31.28 45.06
C GLU A 28 24.93 -31.05 46.09
N VAL A 29 23.81 -30.48 45.65
CA VAL A 29 22.49 -30.66 46.29
C VAL A 29 21.44 -30.82 45.18
N ASP A 30 20.90 -32.03 45.16
CA ASP A 30 19.66 -32.57 44.60
C ASP A 30 18.84 -31.84 43.53
N LYS A 31 18.55 -32.65 42.49
CA LYS A 31 17.62 -32.45 41.38
C LYS A 31 16.25 -31.92 41.81
N LYS A 32 15.83 -30.83 41.16
CA LYS A 32 14.50 -30.71 40.57
C LYS A 32 14.65 -30.24 39.13
N GLU A 33 14.19 -31.08 38.21
CA GLU A 33 14.11 -30.80 36.78
C GLU A 33 13.26 -29.54 36.55
N ALA A 34 13.92 -28.43 36.27
CA ALA A 34 13.31 -27.35 35.51
C ALA A 34 13.68 -27.61 34.05
N LYS A 35 12.68 -27.91 33.23
CA LYS A 35 12.82 -27.76 31.78
C LYS A 35 13.13 -26.28 31.54
N ASP A 36 14.40 -25.96 31.26
CA ASP A 36 14.71 -24.75 30.52
C ASP A 36 14.01 -24.90 29.18
N LYS A 37 12.93 -24.14 29.03
CA LYS A 37 12.47 -23.72 27.72
C LYS A 37 13.51 -22.72 27.26
N ASP A 38 14.43 -23.19 26.42
CA ASP A 38 15.06 -22.32 25.45
C ASP A 38 13.94 -21.81 24.53
N ASP A 39 13.21 -20.78 24.98
CA ASP A 39 12.44 -19.93 24.10
C ASP A 39 13.48 -19.11 23.32
N ASP A 40 14.02 -19.72 22.25
CA ASP A 40 14.55 -19.00 21.10
C ASP A 40 13.36 -18.23 20.52
N ASP A 41 13.04 -17.08 21.11
CA ASP A 41 12.11 -16.08 20.56
C ASP A 41 12.76 -15.54 19.27
N GLU A 42 12.64 -16.31 18.18
CA GLU A 42 13.01 -15.87 16.85
C GLU A 42 12.14 -14.65 16.53
N VAL A 43 12.73 -13.46 16.65
CA VAL A 43 12.04 -12.19 16.37
C VAL A 43 11.43 -12.27 14.99
N LYS A 44 10.09 -12.33 14.93
CA LYS A 44 9.36 -12.40 13.67
C LYS A 44 9.71 -11.17 12.84
N LYS A 45 10.34 -11.38 11.68
CA LYS A 45 10.63 -10.31 10.72
C LYS A 45 9.35 -9.80 10.08
N ASN A 46 9.30 -8.50 9.84
CA ASN A 46 8.21 -7.83 9.14
C ASN A 46 8.40 -7.84 7.62
N ILE A 47 9.64 -8.03 7.14
CA ILE A 47 9.98 -8.15 5.73
C ILE A 47 10.49 -9.55 5.40
N MET A 48 9.79 -10.23 4.49
CA MET A 48 10.17 -11.53 3.95
C MET A 48 10.86 -11.36 2.59
N ILE A 49 11.98 -12.05 2.40
CA ILE A 49 12.78 -12.00 1.16
C ILE A 49 12.82 -13.38 0.52
N GLU A 50 12.41 -13.47 -0.74
CA GLU A 50 12.56 -14.70 -1.53
C GLU A 50 13.36 -14.42 -2.80
N LYS A 51 14.19 -15.38 -3.21
CA LYS A 51 15.03 -15.29 -4.42
C LYS A 51 14.60 -16.30 -5.47
N TYR A 52 14.42 -15.82 -6.69
CA TYR A 52 14.08 -16.61 -7.86
C TYR A 52 15.13 -16.41 -8.95
N GLY A 53 16.31 -17.00 -8.75
CA GLY A 53 17.48 -16.75 -9.59
C GLY A 53 17.90 -15.28 -9.47
N ALA A 54 17.85 -14.54 -10.59
CA ALA A 54 18.23 -13.13 -10.65
C ALA A 54 17.15 -12.15 -10.14
N ILE A 55 16.08 -12.65 -9.53
CA ILE A 55 14.94 -11.86 -9.06
C ILE A 55 14.89 -11.96 -7.56
N THR A 56 14.77 -10.82 -6.89
CA THR A 56 14.52 -10.74 -5.45
C THR A 56 13.11 -10.24 -5.25
N THR A 57 12.36 -10.88 -4.37
CA THR A 57 11.07 -10.39 -3.87
C THR A 57 11.28 -9.81 -2.48
N LEU A 58 10.60 -8.71 -2.18
CA LEU A 58 10.51 -8.09 -0.87
C LEU A 58 9.04 -8.00 -0.52
N ASN A 59 8.62 -8.84 0.43
CA ASN A 59 7.23 -8.99 0.82
C ASN A 59 7.05 -8.42 2.23
N ILE A 60 6.14 -7.45 2.38
CA ILE A 60 5.76 -6.91 3.69
C ILE A 60 4.80 -7.91 4.34
N ASP A 61 5.14 -8.47 5.51
CA ASP A 61 4.33 -9.43 6.27
C ASP A 61 3.81 -8.84 7.59
N ARG A 62 2.99 -7.80 7.48
CA ARG A 62 2.23 -7.21 8.60
C ARG A 62 0.73 -7.22 8.28
N GLN A 63 0.23 -8.40 7.91
CA GLN A 63 -1.13 -8.59 7.39
C GLN A 63 -2.23 -8.05 8.33
N HIS A 64 -2.01 -8.15 9.63
CA HIS A 64 -2.93 -7.68 10.68
C HIS A 64 -3.18 -6.16 10.65
N THR A 65 -2.24 -5.38 10.10
CA THR A 65 -2.38 -3.94 9.87
C THR A 65 -2.46 -3.58 8.38
N ARG A 66 -2.75 -4.57 7.52
CA ARG A 66 -2.71 -4.42 6.04
C ARG A 66 -1.35 -3.89 5.55
N ASN A 67 -0.28 -4.42 6.14
CA ASN A 67 1.09 -4.08 5.78
C ASN A 67 1.41 -2.60 6.03
N SER A 68 1.06 -2.09 7.20
CA SER A 68 1.51 -0.77 7.65
C SER A 68 3.03 -0.76 7.87
N LEU A 69 3.62 0.43 7.79
CA LEU A 69 5.06 0.66 7.89
C LEU A 69 5.36 1.35 9.23
N ASP A 70 5.78 0.55 10.21
CA ASP A 70 6.39 1.05 11.45
C ASP A 70 7.91 1.21 11.27
N GLU A 71 8.57 1.78 12.27
CA GLU A 71 10.01 2.01 12.28
C GLU A 71 10.81 0.73 11.99
N ALA A 72 10.44 -0.39 12.62
CA ALA A 72 11.14 -1.66 12.45
C ALA A 72 11.03 -2.16 11.00
N THR A 73 9.83 -2.13 10.44
CA THR A 73 9.54 -2.52 9.06
C THR A 73 10.30 -1.64 8.07
N LEU A 74 10.35 -0.33 8.30
CA LEU A 74 11.07 0.61 7.45
C LEU A 74 12.58 0.35 7.47
N ARG A 75 13.15 0.08 8.65
CA ARG A 75 14.58 -0.28 8.80
C ARG A 75 14.91 -1.61 8.12
N GLU A 76 14.07 -2.63 8.29
CA GLU A 76 14.22 -3.92 7.62
C GLU A 76 14.14 -3.78 6.09
N MET A 77 13.17 -2.99 5.60
CA MET A 77 12.99 -2.73 4.18
C MET A 77 14.19 -1.98 3.60
N ALA A 78 14.70 -0.97 4.30
CA ALA A 78 15.90 -0.23 3.92
C ALA A 78 17.11 -1.17 3.80
N ALA A 79 17.32 -2.04 4.79
CA ALA A 79 18.40 -3.02 4.78
C ALA A 79 18.27 -4.04 3.65
N ALA A 80 17.05 -4.51 3.36
CA ALA A 80 16.79 -5.43 2.26
C ALA A 80 17.04 -4.80 0.89
N ILE A 81 16.61 -3.55 0.70
CA ILE A 81 16.86 -2.78 -0.53
C ILE A 81 18.37 -2.55 -0.72
N GLU A 82 19.09 -2.15 0.33
CA GLU A 82 20.54 -1.97 0.32
C GLU A 82 21.28 -3.27 -0.05
N ALA A 83 20.85 -4.40 0.51
CA ALA A 83 21.40 -5.71 0.20
C ALA A 83 21.13 -6.11 -1.26
N PHE A 84 19.94 -5.83 -1.78
CA PHE A 84 19.60 -6.06 -3.19
C PHE A 84 20.45 -5.21 -4.14
N ASP A 85 20.67 -3.93 -3.83
CA ASP A 85 21.51 -3.05 -4.65
C ASP A 85 22.94 -3.61 -4.76
N LYS A 86 23.49 -4.13 -3.66
CA LYS A 86 24.86 -4.70 -3.59
C LYS A 86 25.00 -6.11 -4.19
N ASP A 87 23.91 -6.85 -4.37
CA ASP A 87 23.96 -8.22 -4.88
C ASP A 87 24.07 -8.26 -6.42
N GLU A 88 25.26 -8.51 -6.96
CA GLU A 88 25.52 -8.59 -8.40
C GLU A 88 24.72 -9.70 -9.11
N SER A 89 24.27 -10.73 -8.38
CA SER A 89 23.44 -11.80 -8.95
C SER A 89 21.98 -11.37 -9.12
N ALA A 90 21.53 -10.38 -8.35
CA ALA A 90 20.18 -9.84 -8.40
C ALA A 90 20.07 -8.71 -9.44
N LYS A 91 19.05 -8.80 -10.29
CA LYS A 91 18.81 -7.89 -11.43
C LYS A 91 17.51 -7.09 -11.30
N VAL A 92 16.46 -7.70 -10.74
CA VAL A 92 15.14 -7.09 -10.61
C VAL A 92 14.59 -7.33 -9.20
N LEU A 93 14.08 -6.28 -8.57
CA LEU A 93 13.37 -6.32 -7.30
C LEU A 93 11.86 -6.29 -7.56
N VAL A 94 11.12 -7.18 -6.93
CA VAL A 94 9.65 -7.15 -6.89
C VAL A 94 9.22 -6.82 -5.47
N LEU A 95 8.51 -5.71 -5.27
CA LEU A 95 7.89 -5.39 -3.99
C LEU A 95 6.45 -5.91 -3.96
N ASN A 96 6.05 -6.51 -2.84
CA ASN A 96 4.74 -7.09 -2.62
C ASN A 96 4.31 -6.93 -1.16
N GLY A 97 3.03 -7.09 -0.88
CA GLY A 97 2.50 -7.25 0.48
C GLY A 97 1.83 -8.62 0.63
N GLU A 98 2.10 -9.29 1.75
CA GLU A 98 1.45 -10.55 2.09
C GLU A 98 0.01 -10.33 2.55
N GLY A 99 -0.82 -11.37 2.49
CA GLY A 99 -2.18 -11.32 3.03
C GLY A 99 -3.17 -10.47 2.23
N GLY A 100 -2.92 -10.23 0.94
CA GLY A 100 -3.89 -9.63 0.02
C GLY A 100 -4.04 -8.11 0.14
N SER A 101 -3.04 -7.41 0.66
CA SER A 101 -2.93 -5.96 0.56
C SER A 101 -1.47 -5.57 0.33
N PHE A 102 -1.21 -4.59 -0.51
CA PHE A 102 0.15 -4.15 -0.78
C PHE A 102 0.75 -3.43 0.44
N CYS A 103 0.19 -2.27 0.81
CA CYS A 103 0.67 -1.46 1.93
C CYS A 103 -0.34 -0.37 2.31
N ALA A 104 -0.61 -0.23 3.60
CA ALA A 104 -1.54 0.76 4.15
C ALA A 104 -0.90 2.14 4.42
N GLY A 105 0.42 2.28 4.24
CA GLY A 105 1.18 3.47 4.59
C GLY A 105 1.79 3.40 5.99
N PHE A 106 2.19 4.55 6.52
CA PHE A 106 2.80 4.59 7.85
C PHE A 106 1.85 4.10 8.95
N ASP A 107 2.44 3.49 9.96
CA ASP A 107 1.69 2.99 11.11
C ASP A 107 1.19 4.16 11.97
N ILE A 108 -0.11 4.46 11.88
CA ILE A 108 -0.73 5.60 12.56
C ILE A 108 -0.68 5.43 14.08
N ASP A 109 -0.76 4.20 14.59
CA ASP A 109 -0.68 3.94 16.02
C ASP A 109 0.74 4.25 16.53
N GLU A 110 1.78 3.84 15.79
CA GLU A 110 3.17 4.22 16.13
C GLU A 110 3.43 5.72 15.99
N ILE A 111 2.84 6.40 15.00
CA ILE A 111 2.91 7.87 14.90
C ILE A 111 2.31 8.51 16.16
N GLY A 112 1.23 7.96 16.72
CA GLY A 112 0.63 8.44 17.96
C GLY A 112 1.51 8.26 19.19
N GLU A 113 2.26 7.17 19.25
CA GLU A 113 3.13 6.85 20.40
C GLU A 113 4.49 7.55 20.33
N LYS A 114 5.12 7.53 19.15
CA LYS A 114 6.51 7.95 18.95
C LYS A 114 6.63 9.26 18.17
N GLY A 115 5.56 9.73 17.54
CA GLY A 115 5.57 10.93 16.71
C GLY A 115 6.02 10.69 15.26
N TYR A 116 5.52 11.54 14.36
CA TYR A 116 5.72 11.41 12.90
C TYR A 116 7.18 11.43 12.45
N ASN A 117 8.04 12.22 13.12
CA ASN A 117 9.45 12.34 12.72
C ASN A 117 10.21 11.02 12.83
N ASN A 118 9.90 10.17 13.81
CA ASN A 118 10.58 8.88 13.97
C ASN A 118 10.33 7.95 12.77
N VAL A 119 9.07 7.85 12.32
CA VAL A 119 8.70 7.05 11.15
C VAL A 119 9.27 7.67 9.87
N LYS A 120 9.20 9.00 9.73
CA LYS A 120 9.78 9.73 8.59
C LYS A 120 11.29 9.49 8.47
N ASP A 121 12.03 9.54 9.57
CA ASP A 121 13.48 9.36 9.58
C ASP A 121 13.85 7.91 9.24
N ALA A 122 13.08 6.93 9.74
CA ALA A 122 13.23 5.53 9.37
C ALA A 122 12.95 5.29 7.88
N ALA A 123 12.04 6.05 7.28
CA ALA A 123 11.72 6.00 5.85
C ALA A 123 12.74 6.71 4.94
N SER A 124 13.80 7.32 5.48
CA SER A 124 14.78 8.11 4.71
C SER A 124 15.35 7.38 3.49
N ARG A 125 15.61 6.07 3.58
CA ARG A 125 16.09 5.27 2.43
C ARG A 125 15.08 5.23 1.28
N LEU A 126 13.78 5.26 1.57
CA LEU A 126 12.71 5.22 0.57
C LEU A 126 12.50 6.56 -0.14
N LEU A 127 13.10 7.64 0.37
CA LEU A 127 13.09 8.98 -0.27
C LEU A 127 14.04 9.05 -1.48
N ARG A 128 14.95 8.08 -1.65
CA ARG A 128 15.89 8.04 -2.77
C ARG A 128 15.14 7.98 -4.11
N ARG A 129 15.68 8.71 -5.10
CA ARG A 129 15.16 8.77 -6.48
C ARG A 129 16.32 8.47 -7.43
N PRO A 130 16.32 7.32 -8.14
CA PRO A 130 15.36 6.22 -8.07
C PRO A 130 15.40 5.47 -6.72
N LEU A 131 14.37 4.65 -6.43
CA LEU A 131 14.35 3.81 -5.23
C LEU A 131 15.59 2.90 -5.16
N CYS A 132 15.94 2.29 -6.29
CA CYS A 132 17.12 1.45 -6.52
C CYS A 132 17.69 1.77 -7.91
N ASP A 133 18.99 1.52 -8.13
CA ASP A 133 19.58 1.69 -9.47
C ASP A 133 19.09 0.60 -10.42
N LYS A 134 18.92 -0.62 -9.90
CA LYS A 134 18.36 -1.77 -10.63
C LYS A 134 16.84 -1.66 -10.75
N THR A 135 16.24 -2.46 -11.64
CA THR A 135 14.80 -2.38 -11.93
C THR A 135 13.94 -2.85 -10.74
N THR A 136 12.85 -2.13 -10.50
CA THR A 136 11.88 -2.37 -9.42
C THR A 136 10.47 -2.51 -9.99
N ILE A 137 9.70 -3.47 -9.49
CA ILE A 137 8.31 -3.72 -9.88
C ILE A 137 7.46 -3.81 -8.63
N ALA A 138 6.40 -3.01 -8.52
CA ALA A 138 5.38 -3.21 -7.50
C ALA A 138 4.33 -4.21 -7.99
N ALA A 139 4.10 -5.27 -7.21
CA ALA A 139 2.98 -6.19 -7.35
C ALA A 139 1.85 -5.74 -6.41
N VAL A 140 0.88 -5.00 -6.95
CA VAL A 140 -0.12 -4.29 -6.15
C VAL A 140 -1.40 -5.11 -6.06
N SER A 141 -1.60 -5.76 -4.91
CA SER A 141 -2.83 -6.43 -4.49
C SER A 141 -3.56 -5.60 -3.42
N GLY A 142 -4.89 -5.75 -3.31
CA GLY A 142 -5.71 -5.09 -2.29
C GLY A 142 -5.41 -3.60 -2.13
N TYR A 143 -5.06 -3.15 -0.92
CA TYR A 143 -4.83 -1.73 -0.62
C TYR A 143 -3.37 -1.30 -0.87
N ALA A 144 -3.18 -0.24 -1.67
CA ALA A 144 -1.96 0.55 -1.75
C ALA A 144 -2.32 2.02 -1.48
N VAL A 145 -2.29 2.42 -0.22
CA VAL A 145 -2.85 3.70 0.24
C VAL A 145 -1.85 4.49 1.09
N ALA A 146 -2.04 5.80 1.16
CA ALA A 146 -1.12 6.72 1.86
C ALA A 146 0.34 6.50 1.40
N GLU A 147 1.31 6.36 2.29
CA GLU A 147 2.71 6.12 1.92
C GLU A 147 2.91 4.77 1.20
N GLY A 148 1.99 3.82 1.36
CA GLY A 148 1.97 2.58 0.58
C GLY A 148 1.66 2.83 -0.89
N PHE A 149 0.83 3.84 -1.19
CA PHE A 149 0.66 4.30 -2.55
C PHE A 149 1.95 4.94 -3.08
N GLU A 150 2.60 5.80 -2.28
CA GLU A 150 3.87 6.44 -2.66
C GLU A 150 5.00 5.43 -2.90
N LEU A 151 5.04 4.34 -2.13
CA LEU A 151 5.96 3.23 -2.33
C LEU A 151 5.71 2.52 -3.68
N ALA A 152 4.44 2.29 -4.05
CA ALA A 152 4.12 1.76 -5.37
C ALA A 152 4.53 2.72 -6.50
N LEU A 153 4.34 4.04 -6.31
CA LEU A 153 4.78 5.07 -7.25
C LEU A 153 6.31 5.17 -7.34
N ALA A 154 7.03 4.86 -6.27
CA ALA A 154 8.50 4.86 -6.24
C ALA A 154 9.13 3.73 -7.06
N CYS A 155 8.37 2.66 -7.32
CA CYS A 155 8.80 1.57 -8.19
C CYS A 155 8.79 2.01 -9.66
N ASP A 156 9.62 1.38 -10.49
CA ASP A 156 9.70 1.72 -11.92
C ASP A 156 8.43 1.27 -12.66
N LEU A 157 7.97 0.05 -12.36
CA LEU A 157 6.80 -0.56 -12.97
C LEU A 157 5.79 -1.00 -11.91
N ARG A 158 4.51 -1.05 -12.29
CA ARG A 158 3.40 -1.48 -11.45
C ARG A 158 2.56 -2.51 -12.18
N VAL A 159 2.48 -3.71 -11.61
CA VAL A 159 1.54 -4.77 -11.98
C VAL A 159 0.43 -4.76 -10.94
N ILE A 160 -0.80 -4.51 -11.37
CA ILE A 160 -1.92 -4.21 -10.46
C ILE A 160 -3.06 -5.19 -10.65
N GLU A 161 -3.72 -5.55 -9.56
CA GLU A 161 -4.96 -6.33 -9.60
C GLU A 161 -6.16 -5.43 -9.90
N ASP A 162 -7.14 -5.95 -10.62
CA ASP A 162 -8.40 -5.28 -10.94
C ASP A 162 -9.13 -4.73 -9.70
N THR A 163 -9.16 -5.50 -8.62
CA THR A 163 -9.78 -5.12 -7.34
C THR A 163 -8.87 -4.34 -6.41
N ALA A 164 -7.67 -3.95 -6.85
CA ALA A 164 -6.78 -3.13 -6.03
C ALA A 164 -7.43 -1.76 -5.75
N VAL A 165 -7.09 -1.17 -4.61
CA VAL A 165 -7.63 0.10 -4.11
C VAL A 165 -6.47 1.02 -3.79
N LEU A 166 -6.40 2.15 -4.49
CA LEU A 166 -5.29 3.12 -4.39
C LEU A 166 -5.79 4.49 -3.99
N GLY A 167 -4.96 5.25 -3.28
CA GLY A 167 -5.22 6.66 -3.03
C GLY A 167 -4.47 7.26 -1.85
N CYS A 168 -4.51 8.59 -1.77
CA CYS A 168 -3.83 9.39 -0.76
C CYS A 168 -4.63 9.44 0.56
N LEU A 169 -4.85 8.30 1.21
CA LEU A 169 -5.69 8.23 2.41
C LEU A 169 -5.16 9.03 3.61
N GLY A 170 -3.87 9.35 3.64
CA GLY A 170 -3.27 10.27 4.61
C GLY A 170 -3.98 11.62 4.68
N ARG A 171 -4.60 12.08 3.57
CA ARG A 171 -5.45 13.28 3.49
C ARG A 171 -6.48 13.37 4.62
N ARG A 172 -7.07 12.24 5.02
CA ARG A 172 -8.11 12.18 6.07
C ARG A 172 -7.58 12.55 7.46
N PHE A 173 -6.29 12.34 7.68
CA PHE A 173 -5.64 12.46 8.98
C PHE A 173 -4.56 13.55 8.99
N GLY A 174 -4.54 14.43 7.99
CA GLY A 174 -3.55 15.50 7.91
C GLY A 174 -2.15 15.03 7.49
N VAL A 175 -1.98 13.75 7.12
CA VAL A 175 -0.68 13.21 6.71
C VAL A 175 -0.41 13.59 5.25
N PRO A 176 0.59 14.45 4.96
CA PRO A 176 0.91 14.84 3.59
C PRO A 176 1.65 13.72 2.86
N GLN A 177 1.80 13.85 1.53
CA GLN A 177 2.58 12.89 0.73
C GLN A 177 4.08 13.11 0.93
N GLY A 178 4.63 12.46 1.96
CA GLY A 178 5.97 12.69 2.49
C GLY A 178 7.11 12.09 1.65
N MET A 179 6.81 11.20 0.71
CA MET A 179 7.79 10.46 -0.08
C MET A 179 7.87 10.93 -1.53
N PHE A 180 7.62 12.21 -1.81
CA PHE A 180 7.54 12.79 -3.16
C PHE A 180 6.40 12.24 -4.03
N GLY A 181 5.36 11.67 -3.40
CA GLY A 181 4.19 11.11 -4.08
C GLY A 181 3.50 12.10 -5.00
N ALA A 182 3.29 13.33 -4.56
CA ALA A 182 2.65 14.38 -5.38
C ALA A 182 3.42 14.64 -6.69
N ARG A 183 4.75 14.67 -6.62
CA ARG A 183 5.63 14.87 -7.77
C ARG A 183 5.56 13.69 -8.73
N ARG A 184 5.73 12.47 -8.21
CA ARG A 184 5.67 11.24 -9.03
C ARG A 184 4.30 11.07 -9.68
N LEU A 185 3.23 11.33 -8.93
CA LEU A 185 1.86 11.23 -9.43
C LEU A 185 1.61 12.19 -10.59
N THR A 186 2.04 13.44 -10.45
CA THR A 186 1.89 14.46 -11.50
C THR A 186 2.64 14.06 -12.77
N SER A 187 3.86 13.52 -12.65
CA SER A 187 4.63 13.04 -13.80
C SER A 187 4.01 11.82 -14.50
N LEU A 188 3.23 11.00 -13.79
CA LEU A 188 2.63 9.78 -14.35
C LEU A 188 1.27 10.02 -15.01
N ILE A 189 0.40 10.84 -14.41
CA ILE A 189 -1.01 10.99 -14.86
C ILE A 189 -1.41 12.42 -15.19
N GLY A 190 -0.45 13.35 -15.18
CA GLY A 190 -0.69 14.76 -15.40
C GLY A 190 -1.34 15.47 -14.21
N LEU A 191 -1.30 16.81 -14.26
CA LEU A 191 -1.64 17.65 -13.12
C LEU A 191 -3.10 17.52 -12.67
N SER A 192 -4.06 17.51 -13.60
CA SER A 192 -5.49 17.49 -13.25
C SER A 192 -5.88 16.24 -12.46
N ARG A 193 -5.50 15.05 -12.95
CA ARG A 193 -5.80 13.79 -12.26
C ARG A 193 -5.01 13.65 -10.96
N ALA A 194 -3.76 14.13 -10.93
CA ALA A 194 -2.97 14.13 -9.71
C ALA A 194 -3.61 15.02 -8.62
N LEU A 195 -4.04 16.24 -8.95
CA LEU A 195 -4.70 17.14 -8.01
C LEU A 195 -6.03 16.59 -7.50
N ASP A 196 -6.83 15.97 -8.38
CA ASP A 196 -8.06 15.28 -7.99
C ASP A 196 -7.80 14.25 -6.88
N LEU A 197 -6.82 13.36 -7.05
CA LEU A 197 -6.45 12.38 -6.02
C LEU A 197 -5.84 13.02 -4.75
N LEU A 198 -4.94 13.99 -4.90
CA LEU A 198 -4.22 14.62 -3.78
C LEU A 198 -5.13 15.49 -2.89
N ILE A 199 -6.08 16.19 -3.51
CA ILE A 199 -6.98 17.12 -2.82
C ILE A 199 -8.15 16.36 -2.22
N THR A 200 -8.84 15.54 -3.02
CA THR A 200 -10.05 14.83 -2.54
C THR A 200 -9.70 13.66 -1.61
N GLY A 201 -8.50 13.10 -1.74
CA GLY A 201 -8.14 11.85 -1.07
C GLY A 201 -9.00 10.66 -1.48
N LYS A 202 -9.71 10.76 -2.62
CA LYS A 202 -10.58 9.68 -3.11
C LYS A 202 -9.77 8.43 -3.44
N LEU A 203 -10.46 7.30 -3.41
CA LEU A 203 -9.92 6.02 -3.81
C LEU A 203 -10.22 5.75 -5.28
N ILE A 204 -9.29 5.07 -5.95
CA ILE A 204 -9.48 4.54 -7.30
C ILE A 204 -9.25 3.04 -7.31
N SER A 205 -9.93 2.36 -8.22
CA SER A 205 -9.73 0.94 -8.51
C SER A 205 -8.44 0.67 -9.28
N GLY A 206 -8.00 -0.58 -9.31
CA GLY A 206 -6.87 -1.00 -10.14
C GLY A 206 -7.13 -0.83 -11.63
N VAL A 207 -8.39 -0.99 -12.06
CA VAL A 207 -8.83 -0.73 -13.44
C VAL A 207 -8.64 0.75 -13.80
N GLU A 208 -9.15 1.66 -12.97
CA GLU A 208 -8.99 3.11 -13.18
C GLU A 208 -7.53 3.52 -13.14
N ALA A 209 -6.74 2.95 -12.21
CA ALA A 209 -5.32 3.21 -12.12
C ALA A 209 -4.57 2.79 -13.40
N HIS A 210 -4.91 1.63 -13.98
CA HIS A 210 -4.34 1.21 -15.26
C HIS A 210 -4.75 2.13 -16.40
N GLN A 211 -6.04 2.46 -16.52
CA GLN A 211 -6.55 3.40 -17.53
C GLN A 211 -5.96 4.80 -17.41
N ALA A 212 -5.64 5.23 -16.19
CA ALA A 212 -5.02 6.52 -15.93
C ALA A 212 -3.54 6.57 -16.34
N GLY A 213 -2.88 5.41 -16.51
CA GLY A 213 -1.45 5.30 -16.76
C GLY A 213 -0.60 5.09 -15.51
N LEU A 214 -1.21 4.85 -14.34
CA LEU A 214 -0.46 4.54 -13.12
C LEU A 214 0.16 3.16 -13.19
N ALA A 215 -0.59 2.15 -13.64
CA ALA A 215 -0.07 0.79 -13.76
C ALA A 215 0.20 0.43 -15.22
N SER A 216 1.33 -0.22 -15.49
CA SER A 216 1.67 -0.68 -16.84
C SER A 216 0.95 -1.98 -17.21
N LYS A 217 0.48 -2.74 -16.22
CA LYS A 217 -0.21 -4.01 -16.44
C LYS A 217 -1.34 -4.23 -15.43
N LEU A 218 -2.53 -4.52 -15.92
CA LEU A 218 -3.68 -4.98 -15.16
C LEU A 218 -3.72 -6.52 -15.13
N THR A 219 -4.12 -7.09 -14.01
CA THR A 219 -4.17 -8.54 -13.75
C THR A 219 -5.40 -8.91 -12.93
N ALA A 220 -5.75 -10.19 -12.91
CA ALA A 220 -6.84 -10.67 -12.06
C ALA A 220 -6.42 -10.67 -10.58
N THR A 221 -7.40 -10.52 -9.69
CA THR A 221 -7.19 -10.62 -8.23
C THR A 221 -6.40 -11.88 -7.85
N GLY A 222 -5.44 -11.74 -6.93
CA GLY A 222 -4.56 -12.80 -6.45
C GLY A 222 -3.42 -13.18 -7.40
N THR A 223 -3.22 -12.49 -8.52
CA THR A 223 -2.20 -12.86 -9.53
C THR A 223 -1.08 -11.84 -9.71
N ALA A 224 -1.12 -10.68 -9.06
CA ALA A 224 -0.15 -9.61 -9.30
C ALA A 224 1.30 -10.03 -9.04
N LEU A 225 1.59 -10.75 -7.95
CA LEU A 225 2.95 -11.22 -7.63
C LEU A 225 3.48 -12.16 -8.71
N GLY A 226 2.67 -13.14 -9.12
CA GLY A 226 3.05 -14.10 -10.15
C GLY A 226 3.33 -13.41 -11.50
N GLU A 227 2.49 -12.46 -11.88
CA GLU A 227 2.66 -11.69 -13.12
C GLU A 227 3.84 -10.71 -13.05
N ALA A 228 4.13 -10.12 -11.89
CA ALA A 228 5.31 -9.30 -11.66
C ALA A 228 6.60 -10.14 -11.75
N ILE A 229 6.62 -11.34 -11.17
CA ILE A 229 7.76 -12.27 -11.29
C ILE A 229 7.93 -12.71 -12.75
N LYS A 230 6.85 -12.98 -13.50
CA LYS A 230 6.94 -13.30 -14.93
C LYS A 230 7.57 -12.14 -15.73
N LEU A 231 7.15 -10.91 -15.46
CA LEU A 231 7.73 -9.72 -16.07
C LEU A 231 9.23 -9.57 -15.69
N ALA A 232 9.57 -9.73 -14.41
CA ALA A 232 10.95 -9.69 -13.92
C ALA A 232 11.84 -10.76 -14.59
N LYS A 233 11.32 -11.97 -14.81
CA LYS A 233 12.00 -13.06 -15.55
C LYS A 233 12.30 -12.69 -16.99
N SER A 234 11.46 -11.87 -17.62
CA SER A 234 11.72 -11.38 -18.98
C SER A 234 12.80 -10.30 -18.96
N LEU A 235 12.72 -9.35 -18.03
CA LEU A 235 13.68 -8.24 -17.91
C LEU A 235 15.09 -8.72 -17.52
N SER A 236 15.20 -9.78 -16.71
CA SER A 236 16.49 -10.31 -16.24
C SER A 236 17.33 -10.96 -17.36
N LYS A 237 16.74 -11.22 -18.52
CA LYS A 237 17.42 -11.76 -19.72
C LYS A 237 18.13 -10.69 -20.54
N PHE A 238 17.79 -9.41 -20.37
CA PHE A 238 18.38 -8.33 -21.14
C PHE A 238 19.76 -7.91 -20.61
N PRO A 239 20.60 -7.28 -21.45
CA PRO A 239 21.82 -6.60 -20.99
C PRO A 239 21.47 -5.50 -19.98
N GLN A 240 21.85 -5.68 -18.72
CA GLN A 240 21.36 -4.83 -17.62
C GLN A 240 21.88 -3.40 -17.70
N SER A 241 23.12 -3.17 -18.15
CA SER A 241 23.70 -1.83 -18.21
C SER A 241 22.92 -0.90 -19.14
N ALA A 242 22.47 -1.39 -20.30
CA ALA A 242 21.68 -0.60 -21.24
C ALA A 242 20.30 -0.29 -20.66
N LEU A 243 19.63 -1.29 -20.08
CA LEU A 243 18.32 -1.10 -19.43
C LEU A 243 18.39 -0.07 -18.30
N ILE A 244 19.41 -0.18 -17.43
CA ILE A 244 19.61 0.76 -16.33
C ILE A 244 19.92 2.16 -16.86
N MET A 245 20.72 2.29 -17.93
CA MET A 245 20.99 3.58 -18.57
C MET A 245 19.70 4.24 -19.06
N ASP A 246 18.83 3.50 -19.76
CA ASP A 246 17.55 4.02 -20.26
C ASP A 246 16.62 4.43 -19.11
N LYS A 247 16.51 3.59 -18.08
CA LYS A 247 15.75 3.88 -16.85
C LYS A 247 16.22 5.19 -16.21
N LEU A 248 17.52 5.32 -15.95
CA LEU A 248 18.08 6.47 -15.25
C LEU A 248 17.93 7.76 -16.08
N ALA A 249 18.09 7.68 -17.40
CA ALA A 249 17.84 8.83 -18.29
C ALA A 249 16.37 9.30 -18.21
N ALA A 250 15.41 8.37 -18.25
CA ALA A 250 14.00 8.69 -18.14
C ALA A 250 13.65 9.31 -16.77
N ILE A 251 14.13 8.73 -15.67
CA ILE A 251 13.88 9.23 -14.31
C ILE A 251 14.49 10.62 -14.12
N ASN A 252 15.74 10.82 -14.54
CA ASN A 252 16.42 12.12 -14.42
C ASN A 252 15.74 13.21 -15.25
N SER A 253 15.08 12.86 -16.36
CA SER A 253 14.34 13.86 -17.16
C SER A 253 13.13 14.46 -16.43
N GLN A 254 12.56 13.76 -15.45
CA GLN A 254 11.32 14.17 -14.76
C GLN A 254 11.52 14.48 -13.27
N LEU A 255 12.48 13.81 -12.63
CA LEU A 255 12.66 13.75 -11.18
C LEU A 255 14.11 14.01 -10.74
N ASN A 256 14.83 14.88 -11.47
CA ASN A 256 16.19 15.25 -11.13
C ASN A 256 16.26 15.85 -9.71
N PRO A 257 16.98 15.22 -8.76
CA PRO A 257 17.07 15.70 -7.38
C PRO A 257 17.79 17.05 -7.26
N ASN A 258 18.64 17.41 -8.23
CA ASN A 258 19.41 18.65 -8.23
C ASN A 258 18.73 19.77 -9.05
N SER A 259 17.45 19.64 -9.40
CA SER A 259 16.75 20.68 -10.17
C SER A 259 16.10 21.73 -9.26
N GLU A 260 15.94 22.95 -9.79
CA GLU A 260 15.23 24.05 -9.13
C GLU A 260 13.79 23.65 -8.73
N GLU A 261 13.15 22.78 -9.51
CA GLU A 261 11.85 22.21 -9.14
C GLU A 261 11.93 21.32 -7.91
N SER A 262 12.92 20.42 -7.81
CA SER A 262 13.09 19.58 -6.62
C SER A 262 13.40 20.42 -5.38
N MET A 263 14.22 21.46 -5.51
CA MET A 263 14.51 22.40 -4.42
C MET A 263 13.26 23.17 -3.97
N ARG A 264 12.38 23.56 -4.91
CA ARG A 264 11.09 24.18 -4.57
C ARG A 264 10.15 23.20 -3.87
N ASP A 265 10.07 21.96 -4.35
CA ASP A 265 9.25 20.91 -3.71
C ASP A 265 9.72 20.70 -2.26
N GLU A 266 11.03 20.60 -2.03
CA GLU A 266 11.63 20.48 -0.69
C GLU A 266 11.36 21.69 0.20
N ALA A 267 11.48 22.91 -0.34
CA ALA A 267 11.18 24.14 0.40
C ALA A 267 9.71 24.23 0.83
N VAL A 268 8.77 23.86 -0.05
CA VAL A 268 7.34 23.78 0.28
C VAL A 268 7.11 22.75 1.38
N MET A 269 7.66 21.55 1.23
CA MET A 269 7.51 20.49 2.24
C MET A 269 8.07 20.92 3.59
N GLN A 270 9.26 21.53 3.62
CA GLN A 270 9.90 21.99 4.85
C GLN A 270 9.13 23.13 5.52
N SER A 271 8.62 24.09 4.74
CA SER A 271 7.88 25.25 5.27
C SER A 271 6.54 24.87 5.90
N LEU A 272 5.86 23.85 5.36
CA LEU A 272 4.56 23.40 5.84
C LEU A 272 4.63 22.26 6.86
N LEU A 273 5.80 21.65 7.05
CA LEU A 273 5.97 20.45 7.88
C LEU A 273 5.49 20.66 9.32
N GLY A 274 5.76 21.83 9.92
CA GLY A 274 5.34 22.13 11.29
C GLY A 274 3.81 22.07 11.45
N ALA A 275 3.09 22.81 10.61
CA ALA A 275 1.63 22.81 10.61
C ALA A 275 1.05 21.42 10.27
N ALA A 276 1.69 20.70 9.34
CA ALA A 276 1.28 19.34 9.00
C ALA A 276 1.44 18.39 10.21
N ILE A 277 2.46 18.52 11.04
CA ILE A 277 2.63 17.71 12.26
C ILE A 277 1.50 17.97 13.26
N ASP A 278 1.04 19.22 13.38
CA ASP A 278 -0.12 19.55 14.23
C ASP A 278 -1.40 18.91 13.70
N ASP A 279 -1.62 18.95 12.38
CA ASP A 279 -2.75 18.30 11.71
C ASP A 279 -2.70 16.77 11.88
N ILE A 280 -1.52 16.16 11.71
CA ILE A 280 -1.27 14.73 11.94
C ILE A 280 -1.62 14.36 13.38
N THR A 281 -1.20 15.15 14.36
CA THR A 281 -1.49 14.90 15.77
C THR A 281 -2.99 14.88 16.05
N GLN A 282 -3.76 15.77 15.44
CA GLN A 282 -5.22 15.75 15.52
C GLN A 282 -5.82 14.58 14.76
N GLY A 283 -5.31 14.27 13.57
CA GLY A 283 -5.74 13.15 12.74
C GLY A 283 -5.54 11.79 13.40
N VAL A 284 -4.41 11.58 14.06
CA VAL A 284 -4.10 10.36 14.83
C VAL A 284 -5.12 10.16 15.94
N LYS A 285 -5.44 11.20 16.71
CA LYS A 285 -6.48 11.13 17.76
C LYS A 285 -7.84 10.71 17.19
N LYS A 286 -8.22 11.24 16.02
CA LYS A 286 -9.46 10.85 15.31
C LYS A 286 -9.41 9.38 14.87
N PHE A 287 -8.29 8.95 14.30
CA PHE A 287 -8.10 7.56 13.85
C PHE A 287 -8.19 6.57 15.01
N GLN A 288 -7.51 6.85 16.13
CA GLN A 288 -7.54 6.04 17.35
C GLN A 288 -8.95 6.03 17.98
N GLY A 289 -9.69 7.14 17.88
CA GLY A 289 -11.11 7.23 18.21
C GLY A 289 -12.05 6.50 17.25
N GLY A 290 -11.53 5.86 16.19
CA GLY A 290 -12.30 5.06 15.22
C GLY A 290 -12.85 5.84 14.02
N ILE A 291 -12.70 7.17 13.98
CA ILE A 291 -13.16 8.00 12.86
C ILE A 291 -12.24 7.75 11.67
N GLY A 292 -12.82 7.37 10.52
CA GLY A 292 -12.08 7.14 9.27
C GLY A 292 -11.35 5.78 9.16
N LYS A 293 -11.26 4.98 10.24
CA LYS A 293 -10.56 3.68 10.29
C LYS A 293 -11.13 2.64 9.30
N HIS A 294 -12.44 2.72 9.03
CA HIS A 294 -13.14 1.80 8.11
C HIS A 294 -13.50 2.44 6.76
N GLY A 295 -12.82 3.50 6.33
CA GLY A 295 -12.97 4.03 4.97
C GLY A 295 -14.09 5.06 4.76
N LYS A 296 -14.85 5.44 5.81
CA LYS A 296 -15.92 6.44 5.70
C LYS A 296 -15.34 7.86 5.67
N PHE A 297 -15.69 8.63 4.63
CA PHE A 297 -15.18 9.99 4.38
C PHE A 297 -16.04 11.13 4.96
N TYR A 298 -17.31 10.88 5.29
CA TYR A 298 -18.29 11.94 5.59
C TYR A 298 -18.35 12.38 7.06
N LYS A 299 -17.50 11.83 7.94
CA LYS A 299 -17.48 12.17 9.38
C LYS A 299 -16.11 12.68 9.86
N LEU A 300 -15.31 13.28 8.98
CA LEU A 300 -13.95 13.74 9.32
C LEU A 300 -13.95 15.01 10.20
N THR A 301 -14.97 15.83 10.05
CA THR A 301 -15.28 17.00 10.87
C THR A 301 -16.77 17.04 11.10
N GLU A 302 -17.19 17.29 12.34
CA GLU A 302 -18.55 17.75 12.60
C GLU A 302 -18.61 19.21 12.17
N VAL A 303 -19.15 19.45 10.97
CA VAL A 303 -19.58 20.79 10.60
C VAL A 303 -21.02 20.86 11.11
N PRO A 304 -21.31 21.63 12.17
CA PRO A 304 -22.70 21.89 12.52
C PRO A 304 -23.33 22.57 11.31
N LEU A 305 -24.30 21.88 10.71
CA LEU A 305 -25.10 22.46 9.63
C LEU A 305 -25.75 23.71 10.22
N LYS A 306 -25.58 24.84 9.52
CA LYS A 306 -26.28 26.06 9.90
C LYS A 306 -27.76 25.87 9.61
N ASP A 307 -28.62 26.58 10.33
CA ASP A 307 -30.08 26.42 10.23
C ASP A 307 -30.60 26.51 8.78
N TRP A 308 -30.00 27.37 7.95
CA TRP A 308 -30.34 27.51 6.52
C TRP A 308 -29.86 26.35 5.62
N GLU A 309 -28.84 25.59 6.04
CA GLU A 309 -28.40 24.37 5.33
C GLU A 309 -29.30 23.17 5.67
N LEU A 310 -30.03 23.22 6.79
CA LEU A 310 -31.04 22.23 7.16
C LEU A 310 -32.34 22.44 6.38
N GLU A 311 -32.71 23.70 6.10
CA GLU A 311 -33.89 24.07 5.30
C GLU A 311 -33.84 23.48 3.87
N ASP A 312 -32.67 23.42 3.24
CA ASP A 312 -32.46 22.90 1.87
C ASP A 312 -32.40 21.36 1.79
N THR A 313 -32.43 20.64 2.92
CA THR A 313 -32.30 19.15 2.94
C THR A 313 -33.62 18.39 3.09
N PHE A 314 -34.75 19.09 3.11
CA PHE A 314 -36.08 18.45 3.09
C PHE A 314 -36.58 18.23 1.65
N GLU A 315 -36.09 17.19 0.98
CA GLU A 315 -37.05 16.36 0.24
C GLU A 315 -37.65 15.39 1.27
N GLU A 316 -38.80 15.78 1.81
CA GLU A 316 -39.68 14.85 2.52
C GLU A 316 -40.04 13.70 1.55
N VAL A 317 -39.37 12.56 1.66
CA VAL A 317 -39.96 11.30 1.20
C VAL A 317 -41.00 10.90 2.25
N THR A 318 -42.16 11.56 2.21
CA THR A 318 -43.38 11.03 2.80
C THR A 318 -43.78 9.82 1.97
N VAL A 319 -43.37 8.63 2.40
CA VAL A 319 -44.10 7.41 2.02
C VAL A 319 -45.42 7.48 2.78
N GLU A 320 -46.42 8.13 2.19
CA GLU A 320 -47.80 7.92 2.61
C GLU A 320 -48.13 6.45 2.31
N HIS A 321 -48.25 5.66 3.38
CA HIS A 321 -48.97 4.40 3.31
C HIS A 321 -50.42 4.74 2.93
N VAL A 322 -50.77 4.53 1.66
CA VAL A 322 -52.17 4.45 1.27
C VAL A 322 -52.72 3.19 1.94
N GLU A 323 -53.34 3.35 3.10
CA GLU A 323 -54.20 2.35 3.69
C GLU A 323 -55.32 2.06 2.68
N VAL A 324 -55.26 0.89 2.04
CA VAL A 324 -56.38 0.38 1.25
C VAL A 324 -57.52 0.12 2.24
N PRO A 325 -58.66 0.81 2.16
CA PRO A 325 -59.76 0.57 3.08
C PRO A 325 -60.26 -0.86 2.89
N SER A 326 -60.30 -1.62 3.99
CA SER A 326 -60.91 -2.94 4.03
C SER A 326 -62.37 -2.85 3.57
N GLU A 327 -62.74 -3.62 2.57
CA GLU A 327 -64.12 -3.74 2.09
C GLU A 327 -65.07 -4.08 3.26
N PRO A 328 -66.24 -3.42 3.37
CA PRO A 328 -67.22 -3.79 4.38
C PRO A 328 -67.84 -5.16 4.05
N LYS A 329 -67.94 -6.01 5.07
CA LYS A 329 -68.63 -7.31 5.03
C LYS A 329 -70.02 -7.18 4.37
N PRO A 330 -70.41 -8.07 3.45
CA PRO A 330 -71.73 -8.01 2.85
C PRO A 330 -72.80 -8.44 3.85
N SER A 331 -73.87 -7.66 3.93
CA SER A 331 -75.10 -7.93 4.66
C SER A 331 -75.92 -9.01 3.95
N GLU A 332 -76.52 -9.91 4.74
CA GLU A 332 -77.41 -10.97 4.26
C GLU A 332 -78.72 -10.39 3.69
N GLY A 333 -79.09 -10.80 2.47
CA GLY A 333 -80.36 -10.43 1.84
C GLY A 333 -80.57 -10.98 0.43
N LYS A 334 -80.96 -12.25 0.35
CA LYS A 334 -81.84 -12.97 -0.62
C LYS A 334 -81.87 -12.66 -2.14
N GLU A 335 -81.70 -13.75 -2.91
CA GLU A 335 -82.38 -14.17 -4.17
C GLU A 335 -82.29 -13.22 -5.41
N GLU A 336 -82.00 -13.61 -6.66
CA GLU A 336 -82.26 -14.82 -7.46
C GLU A 336 -81.51 -14.71 -8.83
N GLY A 337 -81.01 -15.82 -9.40
CA GLY A 337 -81.14 -16.16 -10.84
C GLY A 337 -80.15 -15.69 -11.97
N LYS A 338 -79.59 -16.70 -12.69
CA LYS A 338 -79.09 -16.76 -14.11
C LYS A 338 -77.68 -16.19 -14.42
N LYS A 339 -76.66 -16.96 -14.86
CA LYS A 339 -76.35 -17.79 -16.07
C LYS A 339 -75.55 -17.04 -17.17
N GLU A 340 -74.44 -17.68 -17.61
CA GLU A 340 -73.65 -17.52 -18.87
C GLU A 340 -72.75 -16.25 -18.97
N GLY A 341 -71.54 -16.21 -19.54
CA GLY A 341 -70.64 -17.15 -20.22
C GLY A 341 -69.38 -16.41 -20.78
N LYS A 342 -68.25 -17.14 -20.90
CA LYS A 342 -67.13 -17.08 -21.91
C LYS A 342 -66.69 -15.77 -22.64
N LYS A 343 -65.35 -15.55 -22.68
CA LYS A 343 -64.40 -15.33 -23.84
C LYS A 343 -63.36 -14.20 -23.64
N GLU A 344 -62.05 -14.50 -23.79
CA GLU A 344 -61.10 -14.13 -24.91
C GLU A 344 -60.91 -12.61 -25.11
N ALA A 345 -59.79 -12.03 -25.48
CA ALA A 345 -58.36 -12.32 -25.58
C ALA A 345 -57.72 -10.99 -26.12
N ASP A 346 -56.41 -10.85 -26.00
CA ASP A 346 -55.53 -10.16 -26.98
C ASP A 346 -55.46 -8.61 -27.00
N LYS A 347 -54.28 -8.05 -26.66
CA LYS A 347 -53.34 -7.46 -27.64
C LYS A 347 -52.17 -6.69 -27.00
N CYS A 348 -50.97 -7.08 -27.42
CA CYS A 348 -49.73 -6.30 -27.44
C CYS A 348 -49.86 -5.11 -28.40
N GLU A 349 -49.26 -3.95 -28.09
CA GLU A 349 -48.46 -3.19 -29.07
C GLU A 349 -47.57 -2.10 -28.42
N LYS A 350 -46.37 -1.99 -28.99
CA LYS A 350 -45.24 -1.12 -28.64
C LYS A 350 -45.48 0.32 -29.08
N PHE A 351 -44.85 1.29 -28.40
CA PHE A 351 -44.53 2.58 -29.01
C PHE A 351 -43.12 3.05 -28.63
N THR A 352 -42.32 3.34 -29.66
CA THR A 352 -41.02 4.01 -29.63
C THR A 352 -41.12 5.38 -30.31
N GLU A 353 -40.21 6.28 -29.91
CA GLU A 353 -39.70 7.48 -30.59
C GLU A 353 -40.57 8.76 -30.66
N ASN A 354 -40.00 9.88 -30.18
CA ASN A 354 -39.49 10.89 -31.11
C ASN A 354 -38.56 11.95 -30.47
N LYS A 355 -37.48 12.25 -31.21
CA LYS A 355 -36.56 13.39 -31.06
C LYS A 355 -36.84 14.39 -32.18
N LYS A 356 -36.98 15.68 -31.86
CA LYS A 356 -36.71 16.87 -32.70
C LYS A 356 -36.39 18.01 -31.72
N SER A 357 -35.46 18.92 -31.93
CA SER A 357 -34.78 19.43 -33.13
C SER A 357 -33.47 20.10 -32.73
#